data_AF-A0A4U5NT47-F1
#
_entry.id   AF-A0A4U5NT47-F1
#
_cell.length_a   1.000
_cell.length_b   1.000
_cell.length_c   1.000
_cell.angle_alpha   90.00
_cell.angle_beta   90.00
_cell.angle_gamma   90.00
#
_symmetry.space_group_name_H-M   'P 1'
#
loop_
_entity.id
_entity.type
_entity.pdbx_description
1 polymer ?
#
loop_
_entity_poly.entity_id
_entity_poly.type
_entity_poly.pdbx_seq_one_letter_code
_entity_poly.pdbx_strand_id
1 'polypeptide(L)'
;MWYPMKWMLKVDRKQARLLSWVKVPKLLLHRLLPNVRYSIWIDGKLQLVMDPYQVLERFLWQQNASFAISRHYRRFDVFEEAEANKAAGKYGNSSIDYHIEFYKKEGLSPYSKAKLPITSDVPDGCVIIREYIPITNLFSCLWFNEVDRFTARDQLSFSTAYHRDLLDQMPPLVAPAILHPPSLRLDSSSGRSSCKNSRRGRDRRSGSRQRRKAAVGIREKQTLL
;
A
#
# COMPACT_ATOMS: atom_id res chain seq x y z
N MET A 1 12.26 -7.77 10.48
CA MET A 1 13.32 -6.87 11.01
C MET A 1 12.97 -5.43 10.60
N TRP A 2 12.97 -4.45 11.51
CA TRP A 2 12.37 -3.12 11.24
C TRP A 2 13.40 -2.13 10.66
N TYR A 3 13.27 -1.81 9.37
CA TYR A 3 14.08 -0.76 8.73
C TYR A 3 13.40 0.61 8.83
N PRO A 4 14.17 1.71 9.02
CA PRO A 4 13.63 3.05 8.88
C PRO A 4 13.18 3.28 7.42
N MET A 5 11.87 3.45 7.20
CA MET A 5 11.27 3.72 5.88
C MET A 5 11.59 5.13 5.33
N LYS A 6 12.47 5.88 6.01
CA LYS A 6 12.76 7.30 5.74
C LYS A 6 13.32 7.55 4.33
N TRP A 7 13.97 6.56 3.71
CA TRP A 7 14.56 6.67 2.37
C TRP A 7 13.54 6.65 1.23
N MET A 8 12.32 6.20 1.50
CA MET A 8 11.28 5.98 0.50
C MET A 8 10.25 7.13 0.43
N LEU A 9 10.35 8.10 1.34
CA LEU A 9 9.27 9.03 1.65
C LEU A 9 9.78 10.47 1.69
N LYS A 10 9.18 11.38 0.91
CA LYS A 10 9.40 12.84 1.04
C LYS A 10 8.26 13.49 1.81
N VAL A 11 8.55 14.41 2.74
CA VAL A 11 7.53 15.10 3.55
C VAL A 11 6.91 16.27 2.79
N ASP A 12 5.60 16.24 2.56
CA ASP A 12 4.76 17.35 2.09
C ASP A 12 3.97 17.95 3.27
N ARG A 13 4.02 19.28 3.45
CA ARG A 13 3.39 19.97 4.60
C ARG A 13 2.02 20.56 4.28
N LYS A 14 1.41 20.27 3.12
CA LYS A 14 0.25 21.03 2.63
C LYS A 14 -1.17 20.51 2.96
N GLN A 15 -1.37 19.50 3.80
CA GLN A 15 -2.74 18.96 4.02
C GLN A 15 -3.17 18.90 5.49
N ALA A 16 -4.36 19.43 5.82
CA ALA A 16 -5.06 19.13 7.06
C ALA A 16 -6.59 19.12 6.91
N ARG A 17 -7.19 18.11 7.59
CA ARG A 17 -8.59 17.92 8.02
C ARG A 17 -9.58 17.23 7.07
N LEU A 18 -9.66 15.90 7.23
CA LEU A 18 -10.89 15.07 7.31
C LEU A 18 -10.52 13.76 8.06
N LEU A 19 -10.17 13.85 9.35
CA LEU A 19 -9.59 12.73 10.12
C LEU A 19 -10.56 11.53 10.30
N SER A 20 -11.87 11.77 10.37
CA SER A 20 -12.86 10.71 10.59
C SER A 20 -13.07 9.81 9.37
N TRP A 21 -12.82 10.31 8.16
CA TRP A 21 -13.02 9.55 6.92
C TRP A 21 -11.80 8.75 6.52
N VAL A 22 -10.61 9.12 7.00
CA VAL A 22 -9.34 8.46 6.63
C VAL A 22 -9.22 7.06 7.25
N LYS A 23 -9.83 6.78 8.40
CA LYS A 23 -9.71 5.48 9.08
C LYS A 23 -10.27 4.31 8.26
N VAL A 24 -11.35 4.51 7.49
CA VAL A 24 -11.97 3.46 6.68
C VAL A 24 -11.05 2.98 5.55
N PRO A 25 -10.59 3.83 4.61
CA PRO A 25 -9.66 3.41 3.57
C PRO A 25 -8.27 3.03 4.12
N LYS A 26 -7.87 3.55 5.29
CA LYS A 26 -6.61 3.18 5.94
C LYS A 26 -6.62 1.77 6.54
N LEU A 27 -7.68 1.42 7.28
CA LEU A 27 -7.73 0.18 8.05
C LEU A 27 -8.55 -0.91 7.35
N LEU A 28 -9.66 -0.54 6.70
CA LEU A 28 -10.64 -1.46 6.13
C LEU A 28 -10.62 -1.53 4.60
N LEU A 29 -9.48 -1.22 3.94
CA LEU A 29 -9.40 -1.28 2.48
C LEU A 29 -9.80 -2.64 1.89
N HIS A 30 -9.53 -3.75 2.59
CA HIS A 30 -9.95 -5.10 2.18
C HIS A 30 -11.48 -5.28 2.10
N ARG A 31 -12.25 -4.46 2.81
CA ARG A 31 -13.72 -4.44 2.73
C ARG A 31 -14.22 -3.61 1.55
N LEU A 32 -13.46 -2.57 1.17
CA LEU A 32 -13.79 -1.71 0.03
C LEU A 32 -13.41 -2.37 -1.31
N LEU A 33 -12.30 -3.11 -1.33
CA LEU A 33 -11.75 -3.74 -2.53
C LEU A 33 -11.56 -5.25 -2.25
N PRO A 34 -12.58 -6.10 -2.40
CA PRO A 34 -12.51 -7.51 -1.96
C PRO A 34 -11.47 -8.35 -2.69
N ASN A 35 -11.03 -7.92 -3.89
CA ASN A 35 -10.03 -8.63 -4.69
C ASN A 35 -8.60 -8.10 -4.49
N VAL A 36 -8.38 -7.16 -3.57
CA VAL A 36 -7.05 -6.60 -3.32
C VAL A 36 -6.16 -7.62 -2.60
N ARG A 37 -4.98 -7.91 -3.16
CA ARG A 37 -4.01 -8.84 -2.54
C ARG A 37 -2.96 -8.13 -1.70
N TYR A 38 -2.50 -6.96 -2.16
CA TYR A 38 -1.55 -6.13 -1.44
C TYR A 38 -1.98 -4.67 -1.43
N SER A 39 -1.59 -3.92 -0.40
CA SER A 39 -1.72 -2.47 -0.37
C SER A 39 -0.50 -1.80 0.23
N ILE A 40 -0.33 -0.53 -0.15
CA ILE A 40 0.58 0.40 0.49
C ILE A 40 -0.22 1.65 0.82
N TRP A 41 -0.51 1.85 2.10
CA TRP A 41 -1.03 3.12 2.61
C TRP A 41 0.12 4.09 2.81
N ILE A 42 -0.05 5.32 2.33
CA ILE A 42 0.91 6.41 2.48
C ILE A 42 0.15 7.63 2.97
N ASP A 43 0.58 8.19 4.11
CA ASP A 43 0.01 9.42 4.65
C ASP A 43 0.15 10.57 3.64
N GLY A 44 -0.85 11.45 3.56
CA GLY A 44 -0.85 12.55 2.61
C GLY A 44 0.31 13.53 2.78
N LYS A 45 0.98 13.50 3.94
CA LYS A 45 2.23 14.25 4.15
C LYS A 45 3.45 13.56 3.52
N LEU A 46 3.30 12.45 2.82
CA LEU A 46 4.41 11.67 2.27
C LEU A 46 4.24 11.42 0.77
N GLN A 47 5.36 11.43 0.03
CA GLN A 47 5.42 11.03 -1.37
C GLN A 47 6.26 9.76 -1.52
N LEU A 48 5.72 8.76 -2.22
CA LEU A 48 6.47 7.58 -2.63
C LEU A 48 7.48 7.94 -3.72
N VAL A 49 8.75 7.62 -3.50
CA VAL A 49 9.83 7.89 -4.48
C VAL A 49 10.47 6.62 -5.05
N MET A 50 9.87 5.46 -4.81
CA MET A 50 10.39 4.15 -5.22
C MET A 50 9.26 3.31 -5.83
N ASP A 51 9.63 2.35 -6.67
CA ASP A 51 8.68 1.41 -7.25
C ASP A 51 7.91 0.66 -6.13
N PRO A 52 6.56 0.66 -6.14
CA PRO A 52 5.73 -0.08 -5.19
C PRO A 52 6.10 -1.56 -5.03
N TYR A 53 6.53 -2.24 -6.09
CA TYR A 53 6.96 -3.64 -6.02
C TYR A 53 8.25 -3.81 -5.22
N GLN A 54 9.20 -2.87 -5.32
CA GLN A 54 10.41 -2.90 -4.49
C GLN A 54 10.08 -2.69 -3.01
N VAL A 55 9.02 -1.94 -2.70
CA VAL A 55 8.50 -1.79 -1.33
C VAL A 55 7.96 -3.14 -0.82
N LEU A 56 7.11 -3.80 -1.61
CA LEU A 56 6.55 -5.11 -1.27
C LEU A 56 7.67 -6.16 -1.10
N GLU A 57 8.61 -6.19 -2.03
CA GLU A 57 9.75 -7.10 -1.99
C GLU A 57 10.55 -6.93 -0.70
N ARG A 58 10.96 -5.70 -0.40
CA ARG A 58 11.84 -5.41 0.74
C ARG A 58 11.18 -5.63 2.09
N PHE A 59 9.92 -5.25 2.24
CA PHE A 59 9.25 -5.21 3.55
C PHE A 59 8.34 -6.41 3.82
N LEU A 60 7.83 -7.08 2.78
CA LEU A 60 7.00 -8.27 2.93
C LEU A 60 7.77 -9.52 2.48
N TRP A 61 8.08 -9.64 1.18
CA TRP A 61 8.53 -10.92 0.60
C TRP A 61 9.89 -11.38 1.13
N GLN A 62 10.90 -10.50 1.14
CA GLN A 62 12.23 -10.81 1.68
C GLN A 62 12.20 -11.08 3.20
N GLN A 63 11.19 -10.56 3.90
CA GLN A 63 11.04 -10.72 5.35
C GLN A 63 10.13 -11.89 5.72
N ASN A 64 9.50 -12.56 4.74
CA ASN A 64 8.41 -13.50 4.95
C ASN A 64 7.31 -12.93 5.88
N ALA A 65 6.95 -11.67 5.66
CA ALA A 65 5.98 -10.95 6.46
C ALA A 65 4.74 -10.61 5.62
N SER A 66 3.56 -10.61 6.25
CA SER A 66 2.29 -10.22 5.63
C SER A 66 1.85 -8.81 6.03
N PHE A 67 2.56 -8.18 6.98
CA PHE A 67 2.25 -6.84 7.48
C PHE A 67 3.53 -6.11 7.87
N ALA A 68 3.65 -4.86 7.43
CA ALA A 68 4.69 -3.94 7.88
C ALA A 68 4.09 -2.55 8.10
N ILE A 69 4.58 -1.85 9.10
CA ILE A 69 4.14 -0.49 9.43
C ILE A 69 5.34 0.37 9.80
N SER A 70 5.26 1.68 9.58
CA SER A 70 6.29 2.61 10.05
C SER A 70 6.26 2.72 11.57
N ARG A 71 7.40 2.55 12.24
CA ARG A 71 7.57 2.78 13.68
C ARG A 71 7.67 4.28 13.99
N HIS A 72 7.07 4.72 15.10
CA HIS A 72 7.22 6.10 15.54
C HIS A 72 8.68 6.40 15.95
N TYR A 73 9.20 7.55 15.54
CA TYR A 73 10.65 7.82 15.51
C TYR A 73 11.28 8.08 16.89
N ARG A 74 10.49 8.48 17.90
CA ARG A 74 10.97 8.84 19.25
C ARG A 74 10.33 8.03 20.38
N ARG A 75 9.02 7.83 20.29
CA ARG A 75 8.21 7.20 21.33
C ARG A 75 7.91 5.77 20.94
N PHE A 76 8.03 4.87 21.91
CA PHE A 76 7.88 3.43 21.71
C PHE A 76 6.81 2.81 22.61
N ASP A 77 6.43 3.55 23.64
CA ASP A 77 5.50 3.16 24.69
C ASP A 77 4.19 3.96 24.55
N VAL A 78 3.05 3.29 24.72
CA VAL A 78 1.73 3.91 24.55
C VAL A 78 1.46 5.00 25.58
N PHE A 79 1.97 4.85 26.81
CA PHE A 79 1.78 5.83 27.87
C PHE A 79 2.55 7.11 27.55
N GLU A 80 3.78 6.99 27.05
CA GLU A 80 4.53 8.15 26.55
C GLU A 80 3.83 8.84 25.38
N GLU A 81 3.26 8.07 24.44
CA GLU A 81 2.50 8.61 23.32
C GLU A 81 1.22 9.32 23.80
N ALA A 82 0.54 8.80 24.81
CA ALA A 82 -0.64 9.42 25.40
C ALA A 82 -0.33 10.78 26.02
N GLU A 83 0.73 10.88 26.82
CA GLU A 83 1.18 12.15 27.40
C GLU A 83 1.57 13.15 26.29
N ALA A 84 2.25 12.69 25.24
CA ALA A 84 2.59 13.56 24.11
C ALA A 84 1.34 14.05 23.35
N ASN A 85 0.29 13.22 23.23
CA ASN A 85 -0.97 13.62 22.60
C ASN A 85 -1.73 14.66 23.45
N LYS A 86 -1.72 14.50 24.78
CA LYS A 86 -2.27 15.48 25.73
C LYS A 86 -1.53 16.82 25.65
N ALA A 87 -0.20 16.78 25.75
CA ALA A 87 0.64 17.98 25.68
C ALA A 87 0.48 18.73 24.33
N ALA A 88 0.26 17.99 23.24
CA ALA A 88 0.04 18.57 21.91
C ALA A 88 -1.42 18.97 21.64
N GLY A 89 -2.34 18.83 22.60
CA GLY A 89 -3.75 19.20 22.48
C GLY A 89 -4.48 18.49 21.34
N LYS A 90 -4.12 17.24 21.05
CA LYS A 90 -4.66 16.51 19.89
C LYS A 90 -6.08 16.00 20.10
N TYR A 91 -6.40 15.67 21.35
CA TYR A 91 -7.72 15.26 21.84
C TYR A 91 -7.91 15.82 23.25
N GLY A 92 -9.14 15.79 23.76
CA GLY A 92 -9.42 16.13 25.15
C GLY A 92 -8.66 15.19 26.09
N ASN A 93 -7.98 15.75 27.09
CA ASN A 93 -7.14 14.99 28.01
C ASN A 93 -7.94 13.89 28.73
N SER A 94 -9.16 14.20 29.19
CA SER A 94 -10.04 13.21 29.83
C SER A 94 -10.40 12.02 28.93
N SER A 95 -10.56 12.25 27.62
CA SER A 95 -10.80 11.17 26.65
C SER A 95 -9.57 10.28 26.47
N ILE A 96 -8.37 10.87 26.44
CA ILE A 96 -7.12 10.12 26.38
C ILE A 96 -6.91 9.33 27.68
N ASP A 97 -7.14 9.96 28.84
CA ASP A 97 -6.99 9.30 30.14
C ASP A 97 -7.96 8.12 30.26
N TYR A 98 -9.23 8.28 29.88
CA TYR A 98 -10.19 7.17 29.85
C TYR A 98 -9.74 6.02 28.94
N HIS A 99 -9.23 6.34 27.74
CA HIS A 99 -8.73 5.36 26.78
C HIS A 99 -7.58 4.53 27.37
N ILE A 100 -6.60 5.21 27.98
CA ILE A 100 -5.42 4.57 28.56
C ILE A 100 -5.77 3.78 29.82
N GLU A 101 -6.61 4.32 30.70
CA GLU A 101 -7.05 3.61 31.91
C GLU A 101 -7.87 2.36 31.57
N PHE A 102 -8.66 2.39 30.51
CA PHE A 102 -9.32 1.20 30.00
C PHE A 102 -8.30 0.13 29.60
N TYR A 103 -7.27 0.49 28.82
CA TYR A 103 -6.24 -0.47 28.41
C TYR A 103 -5.39 -1.00 29.56
N LYS A 104 -5.07 -0.18 30.57
CA LYS A 104 -4.39 -0.68 31.78
C LYS A 104 -5.19 -1.77 32.48
N LYS A 105 -6.51 -1.59 32.59
CA LYS A 105 -7.42 -2.59 33.18
C LYS A 105 -7.49 -3.88 32.35
N GLU A 106 -7.35 -3.78 31.04
CA GLU A 106 -7.27 -4.92 30.12
C GLU A 106 -5.88 -5.57 30.07
N GLY A 107 -4.92 -5.11 30.89
CA GLY A 107 -3.59 -5.71 31.00
C GLY A 107 -2.51 -5.06 30.14
N LEU A 108 -2.74 -3.89 29.54
CA LEU A 108 -1.69 -3.13 28.86
C LEU A 108 -0.62 -2.72 29.87
N SER A 109 0.57 -3.30 29.70
CA SER A 109 1.78 -2.95 30.45
C SER A 109 2.70 -2.03 29.64
N PRO A 110 3.66 -1.32 30.27
CA PRO A 110 4.64 -0.54 29.54
C PRO A 110 5.41 -1.38 28.52
N TYR A 111 5.82 -0.76 27.42
CA TYR A 111 6.64 -1.40 26.42
C TYR A 111 7.95 -1.89 27.05
N SER A 112 8.31 -3.13 26.73
CA SER A 112 9.60 -3.71 27.10
C SER A 112 10.04 -4.72 26.05
N LYS A 113 11.31 -5.12 26.09
CA LYS A 113 11.84 -6.16 25.18
C LYS A 113 11.15 -7.52 25.36
N ALA A 114 10.38 -7.72 26.44
CA ALA A 114 9.57 -8.93 26.61
C ALA A 114 8.43 -9.03 25.58
N LYS A 115 8.03 -7.91 24.95
CA LYS A 115 6.97 -7.88 23.92
C LYS A 115 7.45 -8.23 22.50
N LEU A 116 8.70 -8.66 22.35
CA LEU A 116 9.20 -9.14 21.06
C LEU A 116 8.31 -10.27 20.53
N PRO A 117 8.07 -10.34 19.20
CA PRO A 117 8.81 -9.65 18.14
C PRO A 117 8.37 -8.21 17.86
N ILE A 118 7.37 -7.66 18.58
CA ILE A 118 7.02 -6.24 18.46
C ILE A 118 8.15 -5.41 19.06
N THR A 119 8.71 -4.49 18.26
CA THR A 119 9.82 -3.64 18.69
C THR A 119 9.37 -2.26 19.18
N SER A 120 8.05 -2.00 19.16
CA SER A 120 7.42 -0.77 19.62
C SER A 120 5.91 -0.94 19.68
N ASP A 121 5.28 -0.41 20.73
CA ASP A 121 3.82 -0.35 20.82
C ASP A 121 3.21 0.78 19.97
N VAL A 122 4.05 1.71 19.50
CA VAL A 122 3.61 2.98 18.90
C VAL A 122 4.03 3.03 17.42
N PRO A 123 3.11 2.80 16.47
CA PRO A 123 3.37 3.06 15.07
C PRO A 123 3.39 4.56 14.80
N ASP A 124 4.15 4.99 13.79
CA ASP A 124 3.99 6.33 13.18
C ASP A 124 2.70 6.37 12.34
N GLY A 125 2.22 5.20 11.90
CA GLY A 125 0.99 5.05 11.12
C GLY A 125 1.04 5.73 9.75
N CYS A 126 2.22 6.21 9.33
CA CYS A 126 2.38 6.99 8.11
C CYS A 126 2.57 6.13 6.87
N VAL A 127 3.10 4.92 7.04
CA VAL A 127 3.15 3.90 5.99
C VAL A 127 2.66 2.58 6.57
N ILE A 128 1.73 1.93 5.86
CA ILE A 128 1.26 0.57 6.16
C ILE A 128 1.36 -0.23 4.87
N ILE A 129 2.07 -1.35 4.92
CA ILE A 129 2.26 -2.28 3.80
C ILE A 129 1.62 -3.59 4.23
N ARG A 130 0.71 -4.12 3.43
CA ARG A 130 -0.12 -5.25 3.85
C ARG A 130 -0.35 -6.22 2.72
N GLU A 131 -0.18 -7.50 3.00
CA GLU A 131 -0.82 -8.60 2.28
C GLU A 131 -2.15 -8.93 2.95
N TYR A 132 -3.20 -9.10 2.14
CA TYR A 132 -4.55 -9.39 2.64
C TYR A 132 -4.76 -10.89 2.75
N ILE A 133 -4.63 -11.38 3.99
CA ILE A 133 -4.87 -12.76 4.40
C ILE A 133 -5.79 -12.74 5.64
N PRO A 134 -6.40 -13.87 6.04
CA PRO A 134 -7.38 -13.89 7.13
C PRO A 134 -6.88 -13.20 8.42
N ILE A 135 -5.64 -13.48 8.84
CA ILE A 135 -5.07 -12.92 10.06
C ILE A 135 -4.81 -11.40 9.98
N THR A 136 -4.31 -10.89 8.84
CA THR A 136 -4.09 -9.45 8.67
C THR A 136 -5.42 -8.70 8.52
N ASN A 137 -6.43 -9.33 7.92
CA ASN A 137 -7.79 -8.78 7.83
C ASN A 137 -8.45 -8.69 9.21
N LEU A 138 -8.32 -9.74 10.03
CA LEU A 138 -8.80 -9.75 11.40
C LEU A 138 -8.14 -8.63 12.22
N PHE A 139 -6.81 -8.55 12.19
CA PHE A 139 -6.08 -7.48 12.87
C PHE A 139 -6.58 -6.09 12.50
N SER A 140 -6.81 -5.89 11.20
CA SER A 140 -7.25 -4.60 10.68
C SER A 140 -8.65 -4.22 11.14
N CYS A 141 -9.54 -5.21 11.29
CA CYS A 141 -10.88 -5.02 11.84
C CYS A 141 -10.81 -4.70 13.33
N LEU A 142 -10.01 -5.46 14.11
CA LEU A 142 -9.82 -5.21 15.54
C LEU A 142 -9.24 -3.82 15.79
N TRP A 143 -8.20 -3.45 15.03
CA TRP A 143 -7.60 -2.12 15.16
C TRP A 143 -8.56 -1.01 14.76
N PHE A 144 -9.37 -1.20 13.72
CA PHE A 144 -10.43 -0.26 13.37
C PHE A 144 -11.44 -0.09 14.50
N ASN A 145 -11.90 -1.19 15.13
CA ASN A 145 -12.85 -1.12 16.24
C ASN A 145 -12.31 -0.32 17.42
N GLU A 146 -11.02 -0.48 17.74
CA GLU A 146 -10.39 0.29 18.81
C GLU A 146 -10.25 1.80 18.47
N VAL A 147 -9.89 2.12 17.22
CA VAL A 147 -9.82 3.51 16.71
C VAL A 147 -11.20 4.17 16.65
N ASP A 148 -12.25 3.40 16.39
CA ASP A 148 -13.63 3.88 16.36
C ASP A 148 -14.22 4.05 17.76
N ARG A 149 -13.87 3.16 18.69
CA ARG A 149 -14.38 3.14 20.07
C ARG A 149 -13.86 4.29 20.93
N PHE A 150 -12.58 4.65 20.78
CA PHE A 150 -11.92 5.63 21.65
C PHE A 150 -11.55 6.89 20.87
N THR A 151 -10.28 7.31 20.93
CA THR A 151 -9.77 8.40 20.12
C THR A 151 -9.39 7.87 18.73
N ALA A 152 -9.55 8.69 17.68
CA ALA A 152 -9.11 8.29 16.34
C ALA A 152 -7.57 8.27 16.19
N ARG A 153 -6.81 8.28 17.31
CA ARG A 153 -5.36 8.15 17.33
C ARG A 153 -4.99 6.67 17.32
N ASP A 154 -4.85 6.16 16.10
CA ASP A 154 -4.43 4.80 15.79
C ASP A 154 -3.14 4.35 16.49
N GLN A 155 -2.26 5.30 16.84
CA GLN A 155 -1.05 5.05 17.62
C GLN A 155 -1.32 4.52 19.03
N LEU A 156 -2.43 4.92 19.66
CA LEU A 156 -2.74 4.54 21.05
C LEU A 156 -3.35 3.13 21.14
N SER A 157 -4.02 2.68 20.09
CA SER A 157 -4.73 1.40 20.06
C SER A 157 -3.98 0.26 19.38
N PHE A 158 -2.87 0.55 18.70
CA PHE A 158 -2.16 -0.44 17.88
C PHE A 158 -1.70 -1.67 18.67
N SER A 159 -0.98 -1.46 19.79
CA SER A 159 -0.45 -2.58 20.58
C SER A 159 -1.57 -3.41 21.18
N THR A 160 -2.60 -2.79 21.76
CA THR A 160 -3.77 -3.50 22.30
C THR A 160 -4.46 -4.34 21.21
N ALA A 161 -4.72 -3.76 20.04
CA ALA A 161 -5.33 -4.49 18.92
C ALA A 161 -4.46 -5.64 18.43
N TYR A 162 -3.14 -5.48 18.46
CA TYR A 162 -2.19 -6.53 18.09
C TYR A 162 -2.14 -7.66 19.14
N HIS A 163 -2.19 -7.34 20.43
CA HIS A 163 -2.06 -8.33 21.50
C HIS A 163 -3.35 -9.12 21.78
N ARG A 164 -4.54 -8.53 21.60
CA ARG A 164 -5.80 -9.10 22.12
C ARG A 164 -6.15 -10.49 21.57
N ASP A 165 -5.88 -10.77 20.30
CA ASP A 165 -6.26 -12.07 19.69
C ASP A 165 -5.24 -12.62 18.67
N LEU A 166 -4.22 -11.84 18.31
CA LEU A 166 -3.39 -12.16 17.15
C LEU A 166 -2.06 -12.76 17.52
N LEU A 167 -1.46 -12.47 18.68
CA LEU A 167 -0.22 -13.15 19.06
C LEU A 167 -0.40 -14.66 19.22
N ASP A 168 -1.59 -15.10 19.62
CA ASP A 168 -1.91 -16.52 19.78
C ASP A 168 -2.26 -17.20 18.43
N GLN A 169 -2.64 -16.42 17.42
CA GLN A 169 -3.09 -16.92 16.11
C GLN A 169 -2.11 -16.62 14.96
N MET A 170 -1.19 -15.67 15.14
CA MET A 170 -0.14 -15.36 14.19
C MET A 170 0.94 -16.43 14.32
N PRO A 171 1.31 -17.13 13.23
CA PRO A 171 2.56 -17.89 13.26
C PRO A 171 3.68 -16.92 13.66
N PRO A 172 4.66 -17.36 14.47
CA PRO A 172 5.82 -16.53 14.77
C PRO A 172 6.41 -16.01 13.45
N LEU A 173 7.10 -14.85 13.49
CA LEU A 173 7.91 -14.39 12.36
C LEU A 173 9.07 -15.40 12.16
N VAL A 174 8.76 -16.58 11.62
CA VAL A 174 9.70 -17.66 11.36
C VAL A 174 10.24 -17.47 9.94
N ALA A 175 11.54 -17.66 9.82
CA ALA A 175 12.32 -17.54 8.59
C ALA A 175 11.67 -18.28 7.40
N PRO A 176 11.86 -17.80 6.15
CA PRO A 176 11.00 -18.14 5.03
C PRO A 176 11.13 -19.60 4.59
N ALA A 177 10.00 -20.26 4.37
CA ALA A 177 9.86 -21.05 3.15
C ALA A 177 9.74 -20.05 1.99
N ILE A 178 10.59 -20.18 0.97
CA ILE A 178 10.63 -19.28 -0.18
C ILE A 178 9.32 -19.43 -0.97
N LEU A 179 8.35 -18.56 -0.73
CA LEU A 179 7.23 -18.34 -1.65
C LEU A 179 7.72 -17.40 -2.74
N HIS A 180 7.99 -17.97 -3.92
CA HIS A 180 8.36 -17.20 -5.10
C HIS A 180 7.29 -16.14 -5.41
N PRO A 181 7.69 -14.91 -5.77
CA PRO A 181 6.73 -13.89 -6.19
C PRO A 181 5.92 -14.40 -7.40
N PRO A 182 4.63 -14.06 -7.50
CA PRO A 182 3.86 -14.34 -8.71
C PRO A 182 4.53 -13.66 -9.90
N SER A 183 4.73 -14.41 -10.99
CA SER A 183 5.28 -13.86 -12.22
C SER A 183 4.41 -12.73 -12.73
N LEU A 184 5.00 -11.54 -12.86
CA LEU A 184 4.38 -10.40 -13.53
C LEU A 184 4.16 -10.81 -14.99
N ARG A 185 2.91 -11.16 -15.35
CA ARG A 185 2.53 -11.30 -16.75
C ARG A 185 2.51 -9.89 -17.36
N LEU A 186 3.58 -9.52 -18.04
CA LEU A 186 3.47 -8.51 -19.11
C LEU A 186 2.71 -9.19 -20.25
N ASP A 187 1.45 -8.84 -20.45
CA ASP A 187 0.73 -9.20 -21.67
C ASP A 187 1.36 -8.41 -22.84
N SER A 188 2.27 -9.07 -23.55
CA SER A 188 2.71 -8.67 -24.89
C SER A 188 1.91 -9.46 -25.93
N SER A 189 0.63 -9.12 -26.08
CA SER A 189 -0.27 -9.70 -27.08
C SER A 189 -0.55 -8.73 -28.23
N SER A 190 0.45 -8.48 -29.07
CA SER A 190 0.21 -8.11 -30.48
C SER A 190 0.44 -9.35 -31.35
N GLY A 191 -0.51 -10.27 -31.31
CA GLY A 191 -0.54 -11.42 -32.21
C GLY A 191 -0.89 -11.00 -33.64
N ARG A 192 -0.09 -11.42 -34.61
CA ARG A 192 -0.58 -11.71 -35.97
C ARG A 192 -0.17 -13.13 -36.34
N SER A 193 -1.21 -13.94 -36.49
CA SER A 193 -1.21 -15.36 -36.82
C SER A 193 -0.61 -15.67 -38.18
N SER A 194 0.10 -16.79 -38.24
CA SER A 194 0.58 -17.44 -39.45
C SER A 194 -0.59 -18.01 -40.25
N CYS A 195 -0.71 -17.66 -41.53
CA CYS A 195 -1.46 -18.44 -42.52
C CYS A 195 -0.48 -18.95 -43.59
N LYS A 196 -0.15 -20.25 -43.50
CA LYS A 196 0.43 -21.02 -44.60
C LYS A 196 -0.70 -21.40 -45.56
N ASN A 197 -0.56 -21.07 -46.85
CA ASN A 197 -1.35 -21.67 -47.91
C ASN A 197 -0.46 -22.20 -49.03
N SER A 198 -0.93 -23.30 -49.60
CA SER A 198 -0.28 -24.29 -50.45
C SER A 198 0.03 -23.83 -51.88
N ARG A 199 1.04 -24.48 -52.45
CA ARG A 199 1.54 -24.45 -53.84
C ARG A 199 0.45 -24.54 -54.93
N ARG A 200 0.59 -23.76 -56.01
CA ARG A 200 0.34 -24.15 -57.42
C ARG A 200 1.07 -23.17 -58.35
N GLY A 201 1.99 -23.67 -59.17
CA GLY A 201 2.66 -22.89 -60.21
C GLY A 201 1.87 -22.88 -61.52
N ARG A 202 2.09 -21.86 -62.38
CA ARG A 202 2.33 -21.98 -63.84
C ARG A 202 2.57 -20.61 -64.51
N ASP A 203 3.68 -20.54 -65.25
CA ASP A 203 4.02 -19.82 -66.48
C ASP A 203 3.73 -18.32 -66.75
N ARG A 204 4.85 -17.59 -66.91
CA ARG A 204 5.25 -16.70 -68.03
C ARG A 204 4.18 -15.95 -68.85
N ARG A 205 4.31 -14.62 -68.91
CA ARG A 205 4.40 -13.87 -70.19
C ARG A 205 4.94 -12.43 -70.02
N SER A 206 5.88 -12.09 -70.90
CA SER A 206 6.49 -10.78 -71.12
C SER A 206 5.57 -9.87 -71.94
N GLY A 207 5.62 -8.55 -71.73
CA GLY A 207 4.91 -7.57 -72.56
C GLY A 207 5.36 -6.13 -72.29
N SER A 208 5.89 -5.48 -73.32
CA SER A 208 6.62 -4.21 -73.32
C SER A 208 5.79 -3.00 -73.80
N ARG A 209 6.24 -1.76 -73.46
CA ARG A 209 6.02 -0.47 -74.18
C ARG A 209 4.55 0.07 -74.11
N GLN A 210 4.21 1.37 -74.13
CA GLN A 210 4.86 2.63 -74.48
C GLN A 210 3.97 3.83 -74.04
N ARG A 211 4.61 4.96 -73.68
CA ARG A 211 4.25 6.40 -73.80
C ARG A 211 2.81 6.83 -74.20
N ARG A 212 2.25 7.88 -73.56
CA ARG A 212 2.31 9.32 -73.99
C ARG A 212 1.46 10.25 -73.09
N LYS A 213 1.86 11.54 -73.11
CA LYS A 213 1.39 12.74 -72.38
C LYS A 213 0.12 13.38 -72.97
N ALA A 214 -0.62 14.14 -72.14
CA ALA A 214 -1.10 15.54 -72.32
C ALA A 214 -1.95 15.90 -71.05
N ALA A 215 -1.65 16.89 -70.21
CA ALA A 215 -1.59 18.37 -70.35
C ALA A 215 -2.97 19.08 -70.25
N VAL A 216 -2.95 20.25 -69.60
CA VAL A 216 -3.99 21.29 -69.37
C VAL A 216 -4.87 21.05 -68.11
N GLY A 217 -5.00 21.94 -67.13
CA GLY A 217 -4.44 23.28 -66.89
C GLY A 217 -5.11 23.96 -65.68
N ILE A 218 -4.31 24.73 -64.92
CA ILE A 218 -4.61 26.03 -64.28
C ILE A 218 -5.61 26.01 -63.07
N ARG A 219 -5.14 26.09 -61.80
CA ARG A 219 -4.73 27.27 -60.97
C ARG A 219 -5.93 27.88 -60.20
N GLU A 220 -6.00 27.65 -58.88
CA GLU A 220 -5.88 28.66 -57.77
C GLU A 220 -6.86 29.84 -57.87
N LYS A 221 -7.56 30.32 -56.83
CA LYS A 221 -7.10 30.63 -55.46
C LYS A 221 -8.28 31.22 -54.66
N GLN A 222 -8.26 31.07 -53.33
CA GLN A 222 -8.58 32.09 -52.29
C GLN A 222 -10.05 32.60 -52.23
N THR A 223 -10.69 32.86 -51.08
CA THR A 223 -10.20 33.55 -49.89
C THR A 223 -11.15 33.35 -48.70
N LEU A 224 -10.53 33.27 -47.53
CA LEU A 224 -11.00 33.60 -46.18
C LEU A 224 -12.15 34.62 -46.08
N LEU A 225 -13.10 34.33 -45.19
CA LEU A 225 -13.46 35.17 -44.04
C LEU A 225 -13.69 34.25 -42.84
#